data_AF-A0A8H7AJN8-F1
#
_entry.id   AF-A0A8H7AJN8-F1
#
_cell.length_a   1.000
_cell.length_b   1.000
_cell.length_c   1.000
_cell.angle_alpha   90.00
_cell.angle_beta   90.00
_cell.angle_gamma   90.00
#
_symmetry.space_group_name_H-M   'P 1'
#
loop_
_entity.id
_entity.type
_entity.pdbx_description
1 polymer ?
#
loop_
_entity_poly.entity_id
_entity_poly.type
_entity_poly.pdbx_seq_one_letter_code
_entity_poly.pdbx_strand_id
1 'polypeptide(L)'
;MAETLLQRHDATPTQVQVQTKGFTQLSGPVDNGDIVADVVFVHGLGGHPKDTWTYGSEERRSSNQKLDKDEPTRSRSFRRLLWSKGTKDKEDIAKHPESLVSTCFWPMDLLSRDFKNVRVLTYGYDSHVSHFCKDAVNQVTISQHGRTLLERLIDERQDCIERPLIFVAHSLGGLLVKDAIIESRKHSPQTVARMVFQRCHAIMFFGTPHLGSGLADWGVLLSNIVEALGIGFSTYKGVLRQLAPDSEKLESLTREFNEILNAPIPVDQKIKIYSFQEGKGISASKLLDGKVVPDHSSWFNRRDLERNISISENHKNMCKFKGDNDAGYKAFSNGLRMYLSEILHSKETQTTRPGVEQDETQLKDVFINLATSCDQHFRIHLLVDALDACDEGQLADVLSLFHDDRGASACTIKIAFTSRPSYLIAKALTGTFKLVLEYGNKQDIAKMVGAGLRFFSKPHGGIFEWCTNYLTDHAQGVFSRIFIVIGNLTGWDTGPCTKAELMKLVQDFPLELIDYHKPITEQLAKHDPMMKIEARKTLDWVTYAERPLTAGQIWDTIASMTWLPDIWIKLGRGDEVAKLFKQRRLL
;
A
#
# COMPACT_ATOMS: atom_id res chain seq x y z
N MET A 1 -50.36 -12.57 36.99
CA MET A 1 -50.67 -11.67 35.87
C MET A 1 -49.45 -10.77 35.72
N ALA A 2 -48.36 -11.18 35.04
CA ALA A 2 -48.21 -12.14 33.95
C ALA A 2 -48.99 -11.73 32.69
N GLU A 3 -48.32 -11.86 31.53
CA GLU A 3 -48.61 -11.16 30.27
C GLU A 3 -48.37 -9.62 30.42
N THR A 4 -47.58 -8.94 29.59
CA THR A 4 -47.15 -9.25 28.21
C THR A 4 -45.64 -9.45 28.07
N LEU A 5 -45.23 -10.66 27.72
CA LEU A 5 -43.92 -10.97 27.11
C LEU A 5 -44.16 -11.45 25.67
N LEU A 6 -43.10 -11.49 24.85
CA LEU A 6 -43.10 -12.07 23.49
C LEU A 6 -43.91 -11.32 22.41
N GLN A 7 -43.48 -10.11 22.07
CA GLN A 7 -43.35 -9.77 20.65
C GLN A 7 -41.86 -9.72 20.28
N ARG A 8 -41.34 -10.86 19.82
CA ARG A 8 -40.10 -10.86 19.03
C ARG A 8 -40.45 -10.26 17.67
N HIS A 9 -39.79 -9.16 17.31
CA HIS A 9 -39.76 -8.76 15.90
C HIS A 9 -38.89 -9.77 15.14
N ASP A 10 -39.53 -10.68 14.42
CA ASP A 10 -38.89 -11.38 13.30
C ASP A 10 -38.62 -10.36 12.18
N ALA A 11 -37.54 -9.59 12.37
CA ALA A 11 -37.03 -8.69 11.35
C ALA A 11 -36.50 -9.55 10.19
N THR A 12 -37.31 -9.68 9.13
CA THR A 12 -36.86 -10.21 7.84
C THR A 12 -35.56 -9.51 7.45
N PRO A 13 -34.45 -10.24 7.22
CA PRO A 13 -33.14 -9.63 7.09
C PRO A 13 -33.11 -8.67 5.90
N THR A 14 -32.90 -7.39 6.18
CA THR A 14 -32.81 -6.33 5.16
C THR A 14 -31.74 -6.71 4.14
N GLN A 15 -32.16 -6.99 2.91
CA GLN A 15 -31.29 -7.61 1.92
C GLN A 15 -30.27 -6.58 1.39
N VAL A 16 -29.07 -6.58 1.98
CA VAL A 16 -28.00 -5.62 1.64
C VAL A 16 -27.69 -5.66 0.15
N GLN A 17 -27.94 -4.53 -0.51
CA GLN A 17 -27.64 -4.32 -1.92
C GLN A 17 -26.16 -3.98 -2.07
N VAL A 18 -25.38 -4.97 -2.52
CA VAL A 18 -23.94 -4.80 -2.80
C VAL A 18 -23.75 -3.89 -4.01
N GLN A 19 -23.03 -2.79 -3.81
CA GLN A 19 -22.73 -1.82 -4.87
C GLN A 19 -21.69 -2.38 -5.85
N THR A 20 -21.82 -2.05 -7.15
CA THR A 20 -20.87 -2.52 -8.18
C THR A 20 -19.53 -1.78 -8.16
N LYS A 21 -19.49 -0.58 -7.56
CA LYS A 21 -18.30 0.28 -7.41
C LYS A 21 -18.33 0.96 -6.04
N GLY A 22 -17.18 1.15 -5.42
CA GLY A 22 -17.06 1.70 -4.06
C GLY A 22 -17.26 0.63 -2.97
N PHE A 23 -17.32 1.05 -1.72
CA PHE A 23 -17.50 0.16 -0.57
C PHE A 23 -18.97 -0.22 -0.34
N THR A 24 -19.20 -1.38 0.26
CA THR A 24 -20.47 -1.76 0.88
C THR A 24 -20.19 -2.49 2.18
N GLN A 25 -20.74 -1.99 3.28
CA GLN A 25 -20.73 -2.67 4.57
C GLN A 25 -21.77 -3.81 4.56
N LEU A 26 -21.30 -5.03 4.81
CA LEU A 26 -22.11 -6.25 4.85
C LEU A 26 -22.61 -6.56 6.27
N SER A 27 -21.77 -6.27 7.28
CA SER A 27 -22.11 -6.47 8.70
C SER A 27 -21.19 -5.71 9.65
N GLY A 28 -21.58 -5.71 10.92
CA GLY A 28 -20.98 -4.90 11.98
C GLY A 28 -21.62 -3.51 12.05
N PRO A 29 -21.49 -2.80 13.18
CA PRO A 29 -21.80 -1.37 13.28
C PRO A 29 -20.73 -0.55 12.55
N VAL A 30 -21.01 0.74 12.33
CA VAL A 30 -20.04 1.69 11.75
C VAL A 30 -19.10 2.21 12.84
N ASP A 31 -19.65 2.49 14.02
CA ASP A 31 -18.98 3.07 15.19
C ASP A 31 -17.89 2.17 15.82
N ASN A 32 -17.16 2.74 16.79
CA ASN A 32 -16.15 2.04 17.60
C ASN A 32 -16.74 1.36 18.84
N GLY A 33 -17.79 0.57 18.67
CA GLY A 33 -18.18 -0.46 19.65
C GLY A 33 -17.17 -1.61 19.73
N ASP A 34 -17.61 -2.82 20.10
CA ASP A 34 -16.78 -4.01 20.34
C ASP A 34 -16.05 -4.61 19.09
N ILE A 35 -15.82 -3.81 18.06
CA ILE A 35 -15.23 -4.22 16.80
C ILE A 35 -13.70 -4.22 16.88
N VAL A 36 -13.11 -5.42 16.80
CA VAL A 36 -11.67 -5.63 16.95
C VAL A 36 -10.91 -5.35 15.66
N ALA A 37 -11.55 -5.55 14.50
CA ALA A 37 -10.96 -5.36 13.17
C ALA A 37 -12.02 -5.06 12.08
N ASP A 38 -11.58 -4.39 11.01
CA ASP A 38 -12.27 -4.38 9.71
C ASP A 38 -11.77 -5.54 8.83
N VAL A 39 -12.66 -6.22 8.13
CA VAL A 39 -12.35 -7.25 7.14
C VAL A 39 -12.83 -6.81 5.75
N VAL A 40 -11.89 -6.56 4.82
CA VAL A 40 -12.14 -5.91 3.53
C VAL A 40 -11.99 -6.88 2.35
N PHE A 41 -13.09 -7.16 1.65
CA PHE A 41 -13.16 -8.07 0.50
C PHE A 41 -12.97 -7.37 -0.85
N VAL A 42 -11.92 -7.73 -1.60
CA VAL A 42 -11.57 -7.16 -2.92
C VAL A 42 -11.59 -8.26 -4.00
N HIS A 43 -12.49 -8.14 -4.98
CA HIS A 43 -12.65 -9.14 -6.06
C HIS A 43 -11.56 -9.06 -7.14
N GLY A 44 -11.49 -10.09 -8.00
CA GLY A 44 -10.57 -10.12 -9.14
C GLY A 44 -11.07 -9.42 -10.41
N LEU A 45 -10.24 -9.48 -11.47
CA LEU A 45 -10.57 -9.10 -12.85
C LEU A 45 -11.85 -9.83 -13.31
N GLY A 46 -12.74 -9.17 -14.05
CA GLY A 46 -14.05 -9.70 -14.44
C GLY A 46 -15.00 -10.09 -13.30
N GLY A 47 -14.57 -9.95 -12.03
CA GLY A 47 -15.35 -10.27 -10.84
C GLY A 47 -16.32 -9.16 -10.43
N HIS A 48 -17.19 -9.49 -9.48
CA HIS A 48 -18.17 -8.58 -8.88
C HIS A 48 -18.12 -8.76 -7.35
N PRO A 49 -18.20 -7.70 -6.53
CA PRO A 49 -18.07 -7.77 -5.07
C PRO A 49 -19.09 -8.69 -4.37
N LYS A 50 -20.15 -9.15 -5.07
CA LYS A 50 -21.01 -10.24 -4.61
C LYS A 50 -20.66 -11.59 -5.26
N ASP A 51 -20.69 -11.66 -6.59
CA ASP A 51 -20.67 -12.92 -7.36
C ASP A 51 -19.36 -13.71 -7.17
N THR A 52 -18.23 -13.03 -6.95
CA THR A 52 -16.92 -13.67 -6.69
C THR A 52 -16.94 -14.53 -5.42
N TRP A 53 -17.73 -14.15 -4.42
CA TRP A 53 -17.82 -14.83 -3.12
C TRP A 53 -19.17 -15.57 -2.92
N THR A 54 -19.94 -15.75 -3.99
CA THR A 54 -21.28 -16.37 -3.93
C THR A 54 -21.30 -17.74 -4.61
N TYR A 55 -21.49 -18.81 -3.83
CA TYR A 55 -21.80 -20.14 -4.35
C TYR A 55 -23.22 -20.20 -4.95
N GLY A 56 -23.46 -21.09 -5.91
CA GLY A 56 -24.75 -21.24 -6.61
C GLY A 56 -25.14 -20.08 -7.55
N SER A 57 -24.29 -19.07 -7.73
CA SER A 57 -24.56 -17.86 -8.51
C SER A 57 -24.75 -18.09 -10.02
N GLU A 58 -24.20 -19.18 -10.57
CA GLU A 58 -24.10 -19.40 -12.02
C GLU A 58 -25.23 -20.26 -12.60
N GLU A 59 -25.75 -21.23 -11.84
CA GLU A 59 -26.80 -22.16 -12.28
C GLU A 59 -28.15 -21.44 -12.49
N ARG A 60 -28.41 -20.35 -11.76
CA ARG A 60 -29.56 -19.48 -12.04
C ARG A 60 -29.47 -18.76 -13.38
N ARG A 61 -28.26 -18.43 -13.89
CA ARG A 61 -28.11 -17.78 -15.20
C ARG A 61 -28.36 -18.75 -16.36
N SER A 62 -28.02 -20.04 -16.24
CA SER A 62 -28.31 -21.03 -17.26
C SER A 62 -29.79 -21.45 -17.29
N SER A 63 -30.49 -21.46 -16.15
CA SER A 63 -31.94 -21.72 -16.10
C SER A 63 -32.77 -20.60 -16.76
N ASN A 64 -32.48 -19.33 -16.46
CA ASN A 64 -33.26 -18.19 -16.95
C ASN A 64 -32.96 -17.79 -18.42
N GLN A 65 -31.92 -18.35 -19.06
CA GLN A 65 -31.53 -18.00 -20.43
C GLN A 65 -32.10 -18.98 -21.48
N LYS A 66 -33.31 -19.50 -21.24
CA LYS A 66 -33.96 -20.50 -22.10
C LYS A 66 -35.41 -20.18 -22.52
N LEU A 67 -35.80 -18.92 -22.42
CA LEU A 67 -36.93 -18.33 -23.16
C LEU A 67 -36.41 -17.21 -24.08
N ASP A 68 -37.22 -16.91 -25.09
CA ASP A 68 -37.12 -15.79 -26.04
C ASP A 68 -35.82 -15.66 -26.83
N LYS A 69 -35.69 -16.53 -27.85
CA LYS A 69 -35.10 -16.16 -29.15
C LYS A 69 -35.91 -16.77 -30.30
N ASP A 70 -36.72 -15.92 -30.93
CA ASP A 70 -37.41 -16.24 -32.18
C ASP A 70 -36.45 -16.35 -33.40
N GLU A 71 -37.02 -16.90 -34.47
CA GLU A 71 -36.48 -17.21 -35.81
C GLU A 71 -35.05 -16.75 -36.20
N PRO A 72 -34.20 -17.70 -36.65
CA PRO A 72 -33.32 -17.50 -37.80
C PRO A 72 -34.04 -17.86 -39.12
N THR A 73 -33.94 -17.00 -40.13
CA THR A 73 -34.59 -17.21 -41.43
C THR A 73 -33.93 -18.31 -42.28
N ARG A 74 -34.72 -18.86 -43.23
CA ARG A 74 -34.45 -20.10 -43.97
C ARG A 74 -33.15 -20.12 -44.79
N SER A 75 -32.40 -21.23 -44.71
CA SER A 75 -31.82 -21.84 -45.92
C SER A 75 -31.79 -23.38 -45.91
N ARG A 76 -32.60 -23.93 -46.81
CA ARG A 76 -32.72 -25.28 -47.37
C ARG A 76 -31.68 -26.39 -47.02
N SER A 77 -32.28 -27.54 -46.63
CA SER A 77 -31.96 -28.91 -47.08
C SER A 77 -30.75 -29.67 -46.49
N PHE A 78 -31.05 -30.67 -45.64
CA PHE A 78 -30.87 -32.08 -46.03
C PHE A 78 -31.93 -33.00 -45.39
N ARG A 79 -32.01 -34.25 -45.87
CA ARG A 79 -33.20 -35.13 -45.89
C ARG A 79 -33.68 -35.71 -44.55
N ARG A 80 -35.00 -35.61 -44.35
CA ARG A 80 -35.92 -36.50 -43.59
C ARG A 80 -35.68 -38.01 -43.86
N LEU A 81 -35.73 -38.85 -42.81
CA LEU A 81 -36.01 -40.32 -42.66
C LEU A 81 -35.26 -40.78 -41.37
N LEU A 82 -35.63 -41.68 -40.44
CA LEU A 82 -36.81 -42.50 -40.01
C LEU A 82 -36.71 -42.60 -38.44
N TRP A 83 -37.59 -43.13 -37.58
CA TRP A 83 -38.92 -43.82 -37.57
C TRP A 83 -39.68 -43.27 -36.32
N SER A 84 -41.01 -43.07 -36.29
CA SER A 84 -42.17 -44.00 -36.19
C SER A 84 -42.55 -44.53 -34.79
N LYS A 85 -43.62 -43.92 -34.24
CA LYS A 85 -44.65 -44.44 -33.30
C LYS A 85 -44.27 -45.45 -32.19
N GLY A 86 -44.39 -45.00 -30.95
CA GLY A 86 -44.89 -45.75 -29.80
C GLY A 86 -45.83 -44.84 -28.97
N THR A 87 -46.87 -45.37 -28.35
CA THR A 87 -47.86 -44.57 -27.58
C THR A 87 -48.32 -45.31 -26.34
N LYS A 88 -48.52 -44.55 -25.24
CA LYS A 88 -48.88 -45.02 -23.89
C LYS A 88 -47.71 -45.70 -23.14
N ASP A 89 -47.67 -45.70 -21.82
CA ASP A 89 -48.68 -45.28 -20.84
C ASP A 89 -48.31 -44.05 -19.99
N LYS A 90 -49.26 -43.59 -19.17
CA LYS A 90 -49.03 -42.62 -18.09
C LYS A 90 -48.81 -43.38 -16.77
N GLU A 91 -47.73 -43.08 -16.07
CA GLU A 91 -47.65 -43.25 -14.62
C GLU A 91 -47.20 -41.93 -13.99
N ASP A 92 -47.86 -41.55 -12.89
CA ASP A 92 -47.65 -40.25 -12.24
C ASP A 92 -46.39 -40.24 -11.37
N ILE A 93 -45.23 -40.17 -12.01
CA ILE A 93 -43.98 -39.82 -11.31
C ILE A 93 -44.13 -38.38 -10.81
N ALA A 94 -44.33 -38.24 -9.50
CA ALA A 94 -44.47 -36.96 -8.84
C ALA A 94 -43.31 -36.02 -9.18
N LYS A 95 -43.61 -34.73 -9.33
CA LYS A 95 -42.60 -33.69 -9.55
C LYS A 95 -41.60 -33.71 -8.39
N HIS A 96 -40.41 -34.26 -8.63
CA HIS A 96 -39.26 -33.93 -7.80
C HIS A 96 -39.13 -32.41 -7.81
N PRO A 97 -39.11 -31.73 -6.66
CA PRO A 97 -38.81 -30.31 -6.65
C PRO A 97 -37.42 -30.12 -7.24
N GLU A 98 -37.28 -29.19 -8.18
CA GLU A 98 -35.96 -28.78 -8.66
C GLU A 98 -35.10 -28.44 -7.44
N SER A 99 -33.95 -29.12 -7.30
CA SER A 99 -33.13 -28.98 -6.11
C SER A 99 -32.64 -27.54 -6.02
N LEU A 100 -33.26 -26.76 -5.14
CA LEU A 100 -32.90 -25.36 -4.87
C LEU A 100 -31.47 -25.32 -4.33
N VAL A 101 -30.50 -25.20 -5.24
CA VAL A 101 -29.08 -25.07 -4.86
C VAL A 101 -28.97 -23.79 -4.04
N SER A 102 -28.67 -23.97 -2.75
CA SER A 102 -28.63 -22.89 -1.77
C SER A 102 -27.49 -21.93 -2.12
N THR A 103 -27.84 -20.77 -2.67
CA THR A 103 -26.88 -19.71 -2.92
C THR A 103 -26.33 -19.18 -1.60
N CYS A 104 -25.01 -19.22 -1.42
CA CYS A 104 -24.34 -18.78 -0.20
C CYS A 104 -23.34 -17.67 -0.54
N PHE A 105 -23.64 -16.44 -0.16
CA PHE A 105 -22.74 -15.29 -0.17
C PHE A 105 -22.04 -15.24 1.19
N TRP A 106 -21.06 -16.12 1.37
CA TRP A 106 -20.48 -16.43 2.68
C TRP A 106 -19.86 -15.24 3.46
N PRO A 107 -19.37 -14.14 2.85
CA PRO A 107 -18.95 -12.96 3.61
C PRO A 107 -20.06 -12.30 4.43
N MET A 108 -21.33 -12.53 4.07
CA MET A 108 -22.51 -12.07 4.81
C MET A 108 -23.24 -13.24 5.51
N ASP A 109 -23.40 -14.37 4.82
CA ASP A 109 -24.22 -15.49 5.32
C ASP A 109 -23.54 -16.29 6.43
N LEU A 110 -22.19 -16.37 6.42
CA LEU A 110 -21.40 -17.19 7.35
C LEU A 110 -20.46 -16.33 8.20
N LEU A 111 -19.66 -15.45 7.60
CA LEU A 111 -18.66 -14.67 8.31
C LEU A 111 -19.31 -13.75 9.37
N SER A 112 -20.34 -13.00 8.97
CA SER A 112 -21.15 -12.15 9.87
C SER A 112 -21.95 -12.92 10.92
N ARG A 113 -22.07 -14.24 10.79
CA ARG A 113 -22.68 -15.14 11.77
C ARG A 113 -21.64 -15.62 12.79
N ASP A 114 -20.49 -16.07 12.29
CA ASP A 114 -19.43 -16.73 13.06
C ASP A 114 -18.47 -15.75 13.77
N PHE A 115 -18.43 -14.48 13.32
CA PHE A 115 -17.59 -13.42 13.87
C PHE A 115 -18.44 -12.15 14.06
N LYS A 116 -18.86 -11.88 15.32
CA LYS A 116 -19.71 -10.74 15.66
C LYS A 116 -18.95 -9.45 15.96
N ASN A 117 -17.65 -9.56 16.25
CA ASN A 117 -16.75 -8.49 16.63
C ASN A 117 -15.90 -7.95 15.45
N VAL A 118 -16.36 -8.12 14.21
CA VAL A 118 -15.69 -7.58 13.01
C VAL A 118 -16.67 -6.80 12.14
N ARG A 119 -16.22 -5.69 11.57
CA ARG A 119 -16.94 -4.97 10.51
C ARG A 119 -16.53 -5.57 9.17
N VAL A 120 -17.50 -6.07 8.40
CA VAL A 120 -17.23 -6.72 7.11
C VAL A 120 -17.59 -5.75 5.99
N LEU A 121 -16.61 -5.43 5.15
CA LEU A 121 -16.73 -4.55 4.00
C LEU A 121 -16.42 -5.33 2.73
N THR A 122 -17.07 -4.99 1.61
CA THR A 122 -16.59 -5.39 0.28
C THR A 122 -16.42 -4.16 -0.62
N TYR A 123 -15.42 -4.20 -1.48
CA TYR A 123 -15.07 -3.12 -2.41
C TYR A 123 -15.31 -3.56 -3.86
N GLY A 124 -16.17 -2.83 -4.55
CA GLY A 124 -16.37 -2.92 -5.99
C GLY A 124 -15.46 -1.96 -6.76
N TYR A 125 -14.92 -2.40 -7.89
CA TYR A 125 -14.26 -1.53 -8.86
C TYR A 125 -14.56 -1.96 -10.30
N ASP A 126 -14.18 -1.14 -11.27
CA ASP A 126 -14.34 -1.50 -12.68
C ASP A 126 -13.35 -2.60 -13.09
N SER A 127 -13.79 -3.84 -12.97
CA SER A 127 -13.05 -5.05 -13.37
C SER A 127 -13.34 -5.47 -14.81
N HIS A 128 -14.17 -4.72 -15.56
CA HIS A 128 -14.64 -5.15 -16.86
C HIS A 128 -13.59 -4.90 -17.94
N VAL A 129 -13.00 -6.00 -18.40
CA VAL A 129 -11.97 -6.06 -19.46
C VAL A 129 -12.30 -5.22 -20.70
N SER A 130 -13.58 -5.02 -21.04
CA SER A 130 -13.98 -4.13 -22.15
C SER A 130 -13.55 -2.67 -22.00
N HIS A 131 -13.36 -2.16 -20.78
CA HIS A 131 -12.79 -0.83 -20.53
C HIS A 131 -11.26 -0.85 -20.64
N PHE A 132 -10.62 -1.97 -20.26
CA PHE A 132 -9.22 -2.29 -20.58
C PHE A 132 -8.96 -2.62 -22.07
N CYS A 133 -9.85 -2.22 -22.98
CA CYS A 133 -9.77 -2.52 -24.41
C CYS A 133 -10.13 -1.36 -25.35
N LYS A 134 -10.98 -0.40 -24.94
CA LYS A 134 -11.74 0.42 -25.90
C LYS A 134 -11.22 1.83 -26.13
N ASP A 135 -10.58 2.46 -25.15
CA ASP A 135 -10.15 3.86 -25.25
C ASP A 135 -8.64 3.99 -25.06
N ALA A 136 -7.99 4.73 -25.95
CA ALA A 136 -6.55 5.01 -25.90
C ALA A 136 -6.19 6.25 -25.06
N VAL A 137 -7.19 6.96 -24.52
CA VAL A 137 -7.05 8.33 -23.99
C VAL A 137 -7.33 8.42 -22.48
N ASN A 138 -8.02 7.46 -21.88
CA ASN A 138 -8.30 7.39 -20.44
C ASN A 138 -8.25 5.93 -19.95
N GLN A 139 -7.03 5.39 -19.78
CA GLN A 139 -6.82 4.02 -19.32
C GLN A 139 -6.54 3.98 -17.81
N VAL A 140 -7.30 3.18 -17.08
CA VAL A 140 -7.18 3.04 -15.62
C VAL A 140 -6.25 1.87 -15.30
N THR A 141 -4.98 2.17 -15.03
CA THR A 141 -3.95 1.17 -14.68
C THR A 141 -4.19 0.57 -13.29
N ILE A 142 -3.45 -0.51 -12.97
CA ILE A 142 -3.42 -1.07 -11.61
C ILE A 142 -3.09 0.03 -10.59
N SER A 143 -2.13 0.90 -10.91
CA SER A 143 -1.72 2.07 -10.12
C SER A 143 -2.82 3.10 -9.88
N GLN A 144 -3.84 3.19 -10.74
CA GLN A 144 -4.98 4.09 -10.53
C GLN A 144 -6.07 3.40 -9.71
N HIS A 145 -6.31 2.11 -9.92
CA HIS A 145 -7.25 1.35 -9.08
C HIS A 145 -6.76 1.16 -7.63
N GLY A 146 -5.46 0.93 -7.41
CA GLY A 146 -4.87 0.81 -6.06
C GLY A 146 -4.92 2.12 -5.27
N ARG A 147 -4.52 3.25 -5.87
CA ARG A 147 -4.72 4.58 -5.26
C ARG A 147 -6.20 4.89 -5.01
N THR A 148 -7.10 4.55 -5.93
CA THR A 148 -8.55 4.75 -5.72
C THR A 148 -9.08 3.89 -4.56
N LEU A 149 -8.59 2.65 -4.40
CA LEU A 149 -8.89 1.80 -3.24
C LEU A 149 -8.37 2.43 -1.94
N LEU A 150 -7.15 2.98 -1.93
CA LEU A 150 -6.57 3.67 -0.77
C LEU A 150 -7.42 4.87 -0.33
N GLU A 151 -7.68 5.83 -1.23
CA GLU A 151 -8.48 7.02 -0.91
C GLU A 151 -9.89 6.65 -0.41
N ARG A 152 -10.57 5.72 -1.10
CA ARG A 152 -11.90 5.25 -0.68
C ARG A 152 -11.89 4.49 0.65
N LEU A 153 -10.78 3.84 1.01
CA LEU A 153 -10.65 3.15 2.29
C LEU A 153 -10.32 4.11 3.43
N ILE A 154 -9.68 5.26 3.13
CA ILE A 154 -9.53 6.37 4.07
C ILE A 154 -10.89 7.00 4.35
N ASP A 155 -11.69 7.30 3.30
CA ASP A 155 -13.09 7.78 3.42
C ASP A 155 -13.93 6.85 4.31
N GLU A 156 -13.95 5.54 4.01
CA GLU A 156 -14.74 4.50 4.70
C GLU A 156 -14.26 4.19 6.13
N ARG A 157 -13.16 4.82 6.58
CA ARG A 157 -12.54 4.62 7.90
C ARG A 157 -12.26 5.91 8.66
N GLN A 158 -12.82 7.06 8.28
CA GLN A 158 -12.53 8.35 8.97
C GLN A 158 -12.71 8.25 10.50
N ASP A 159 -13.82 7.67 10.98
CA ASP A 159 -14.10 7.49 12.42
C ASP A 159 -13.35 6.31 13.09
N CYS A 160 -12.68 5.45 12.32
CA CYS A 160 -12.10 4.20 12.81
C CYS A 160 -10.74 3.86 12.19
N ILE A 161 -9.96 4.85 11.75
CA ILE A 161 -8.74 4.64 10.97
C ILE A 161 -7.67 3.83 11.74
N GLU A 162 -7.67 3.92 13.08
CA GLU A 162 -6.82 3.16 13.99
C GLU A 162 -7.22 1.68 14.15
N ARG A 163 -8.40 1.28 13.69
CA ARG A 163 -8.89 -0.09 13.84
C ARG A 163 -8.05 -1.05 12.99
N PRO A 164 -7.55 -2.17 13.55
CA PRO A 164 -6.86 -3.21 12.78
C PRO A 164 -7.61 -3.61 11.51
N LEU A 165 -6.86 -3.85 10.44
CA LEU A 165 -7.37 -4.06 9.09
C LEU A 165 -6.87 -5.40 8.54
N ILE A 166 -7.80 -6.22 8.04
CA ILE A 166 -7.51 -7.49 7.39
C ILE A 166 -8.10 -7.45 5.97
N PHE A 167 -7.28 -7.63 4.95
CA PHE A 167 -7.76 -7.75 3.57
C PHE A 167 -8.03 -9.20 3.19
N VAL A 168 -9.05 -9.42 2.37
CA VAL A 168 -9.37 -10.70 1.71
C VAL A 168 -9.48 -10.43 0.21
N ALA A 169 -8.55 -10.94 -0.58
CA ALA A 169 -8.39 -10.50 -1.97
C ALA A 169 -8.30 -11.68 -2.95
N HIS A 170 -9.03 -11.61 -4.06
CA HIS A 170 -9.01 -12.64 -5.11
C HIS A 170 -8.26 -12.17 -6.34
N SER A 171 -7.37 -13.04 -6.87
CA SER A 171 -6.68 -12.86 -8.15
C SER A 171 -6.06 -11.45 -8.27
N LEU A 172 -6.37 -10.70 -9.34
CA LEU A 172 -5.86 -9.36 -9.60
C LEU A 172 -6.22 -8.34 -8.49
N GLY A 173 -7.31 -8.54 -7.74
CA GLY A 173 -7.68 -7.69 -6.60
C GLY A 173 -6.61 -7.67 -5.51
N GLY A 174 -5.85 -8.76 -5.37
CA GLY A 174 -4.69 -8.80 -4.47
C GLY A 174 -3.54 -7.89 -4.91
N LEU A 175 -3.45 -7.52 -6.19
CA LEU A 175 -2.47 -6.53 -6.66
C LEU A 175 -2.92 -5.10 -6.35
N LEU A 176 -4.21 -4.80 -6.45
CA LEU A 176 -4.77 -3.52 -6.00
C LEU A 176 -4.54 -3.31 -4.50
N VAL A 177 -4.68 -4.37 -3.69
CA VAL A 177 -4.36 -4.32 -2.25
C VAL A 177 -2.87 -4.11 -1.99
N LYS A 178 -1.97 -4.83 -2.69
CA LYS A 178 -0.51 -4.60 -2.61
C LYS A 178 -0.17 -3.15 -2.96
N ASP A 179 -0.73 -2.61 -4.04
CA ASP A 179 -0.52 -1.23 -4.49
C ASP A 179 -1.02 -0.21 -3.45
N ALA A 180 -2.26 -0.34 -2.97
CA ALA A 180 -2.81 0.53 -1.92
C ALA A 180 -1.95 0.54 -0.64
N ILE A 181 -1.38 -0.60 -0.25
CA ILE A 181 -0.46 -0.73 0.89
C ILE A 181 0.91 -0.08 0.61
N ILE A 182 1.44 -0.22 -0.60
CA ILE A 182 2.70 0.41 -1.03
C ILE A 182 2.55 1.93 -1.07
N GLU A 183 1.48 2.44 -1.69
CA GLU A 183 1.23 3.88 -1.77
C GLU A 183 0.95 4.46 -0.38
N SER A 184 0.19 3.77 0.49
CA SER A 184 0.04 4.12 1.90
C SER A 184 1.40 4.22 2.63
N ARG A 185 2.33 3.28 2.39
CA ARG A 185 3.71 3.31 2.92
C ARG A 185 4.54 4.49 2.40
N LYS A 186 4.18 5.14 1.29
CA LYS A 186 4.90 6.33 0.76
C LYS A 186 4.52 7.62 1.48
N HIS A 187 3.37 7.68 2.16
CA HIS A 187 3.00 8.84 2.98
C HIS A 187 3.77 8.91 4.32
N SER A 188 3.90 10.12 4.86
CA SER A 188 4.63 10.42 6.10
C SER A 188 4.03 9.71 7.33
N PRO A 189 4.84 9.33 8.35
CA PRO A 189 4.44 8.46 9.47
C PRO A 189 3.19 8.87 10.25
N GLN A 190 2.86 10.16 10.30
CA GLN A 190 1.77 10.75 11.08
C GLN A 190 0.49 11.02 10.27
N THR A 191 0.38 10.54 9.03
CA THR A 191 -0.76 10.84 8.14
C THR A 191 -1.83 9.76 8.18
N VAL A 192 -3.10 10.17 8.04
CA VAL A 192 -4.27 9.26 7.93
C VAL A 192 -4.08 8.25 6.78
N ALA A 193 -3.51 8.67 5.66
CA ALA A 193 -3.20 7.79 4.53
C ALA A 193 -2.15 6.71 4.87
N ARG A 194 -1.13 7.05 5.67
CA ARG A 194 -0.11 6.10 6.16
C ARG A 194 -0.66 5.12 7.21
N MET A 195 -1.73 5.49 7.90
CA MET A 195 -2.37 4.65 8.91
C MET A 195 -2.94 3.35 8.31
N VAL A 196 -3.38 3.35 7.04
CA VAL A 196 -3.87 2.15 6.34
C VAL A 196 -2.80 1.06 6.30
N PHE A 197 -1.55 1.39 6.01
CA PHE A 197 -0.41 0.48 6.12
C PHE A 197 -0.08 0.13 7.58
N GLN A 198 -0.03 1.10 8.50
CA GLN A 198 0.31 0.89 9.91
C GLN A 198 -0.73 0.04 10.70
N ARG A 199 -1.96 -0.09 10.19
CA ARG A 199 -3.04 -0.90 10.78
C ARG A 199 -3.37 -2.16 9.97
N CYS A 200 -2.76 -2.36 8.79
CA CYS A 200 -2.90 -3.59 8.01
C CYS A 200 -2.20 -4.75 8.72
N HIS A 201 -2.95 -5.52 9.51
CA HIS A 201 -2.44 -6.63 10.30
C HIS A 201 -2.24 -7.89 9.44
N ALA A 202 -3.17 -8.21 8.54
CA ALA A 202 -3.08 -9.42 7.71
C ALA A 202 -3.69 -9.26 6.32
N ILE A 203 -3.22 -10.06 5.35
CA ILE A 203 -3.80 -10.17 4.01
C ILE A 203 -4.01 -11.64 3.64
N MET A 204 -5.23 -11.98 3.22
CA MET A 204 -5.66 -13.32 2.85
C MET A 204 -5.87 -13.37 1.33
N PHE A 205 -4.91 -13.94 0.60
CA PHE A 205 -4.87 -13.97 -0.86
C PHE A 205 -5.48 -15.27 -1.41
N PHE A 206 -6.41 -15.17 -2.35
CA PHE A 206 -6.99 -16.30 -3.07
C PHE A 206 -6.57 -16.26 -4.53
N GLY A 207 -5.66 -17.16 -4.94
CA GLY A 207 -5.18 -17.21 -6.32
C GLY A 207 -4.59 -15.88 -6.82
N THR A 208 -4.07 -15.03 -5.93
CA THR A 208 -3.33 -13.84 -6.34
C THR A 208 -1.97 -14.27 -6.88
N PRO A 209 -1.46 -13.61 -7.95
CA PRO A 209 -0.10 -13.83 -8.44
C PRO A 209 0.95 -12.96 -7.72
N HIS A 210 2.18 -13.47 -7.57
CA HIS A 210 3.25 -12.87 -6.76
C HIS A 210 4.64 -12.81 -7.44
N LEU A 211 4.77 -13.23 -8.71
CA LEU A 211 6.07 -13.27 -9.41
C LEU A 211 6.62 -11.90 -9.82
N GLY A 212 7.94 -11.78 -9.79
CA GLY A 212 8.72 -10.75 -10.48
C GLY A 212 9.84 -11.41 -11.28
N SER A 213 9.59 -11.70 -12.57
CA SER A 213 10.51 -12.43 -13.45
C SER A 213 10.24 -12.18 -14.96
N GLY A 214 9.98 -10.92 -15.33
CA GLY A 214 9.89 -10.52 -16.73
C GLY A 214 8.46 -10.42 -17.29
N LEU A 215 8.38 -9.75 -18.45
CA LEU A 215 7.15 -9.46 -19.19
C LEU A 215 6.37 -10.73 -19.59
N ALA A 216 7.09 -11.80 -19.93
CA ALA A 216 6.51 -13.01 -20.50
C ALA A 216 5.69 -13.80 -19.48
N ASP A 217 6.22 -13.96 -18.26
CA ASP A 217 5.58 -14.71 -17.17
C ASP A 217 4.24 -14.07 -16.80
N TRP A 218 4.22 -12.73 -16.66
CA TRP A 218 2.97 -11.99 -16.45
C TRP A 218 2.01 -12.11 -17.64
N GLY A 219 2.50 -12.06 -18.87
CA GLY A 219 1.68 -12.26 -20.07
C GLY A 219 0.97 -13.62 -20.12
N VAL A 220 1.67 -14.71 -19.80
CA VAL A 220 1.10 -16.07 -19.73
C VAL A 220 0.13 -16.19 -18.55
N LEU A 221 0.52 -15.70 -17.37
CA LEU A 221 -0.28 -15.75 -16.15
C LEU A 221 -1.61 -15.01 -16.30
N LEU A 222 -1.60 -13.82 -16.90
CA LEU A 222 -2.80 -13.03 -17.18
C LEU A 222 -3.65 -13.67 -18.29
N SER A 223 -3.03 -14.32 -19.28
CA SER A 223 -3.73 -15.11 -20.29
C SER A 223 -4.55 -16.23 -19.65
N ASN A 224 -3.93 -17.01 -18.76
CA ASN A 224 -4.60 -18.08 -18.01
C ASN A 224 -5.77 -17.54 -17.19
N ILE A 225 -5.61 -16.39 -16.51
CA ILE A 225 -6.67 -15.78 -15.67
C ILE A 225 -7.88 -15.35 -16.54
N VAL A 226 -7.64 -14.78 -17.72
CA VAL A 226 -8.70 -14.36 -18.65
C VAL A 226 -9.46 -15.58 -19.19
N GLU A 227 -8.75 -16.65 -19.56
CA GLU A 227 -9.35 -17.91 -20.02
C GLU A 227 -10.15 -18.61 -18.90
N ALA A 228 -9.58 -18.70 -17.69
CA ALA A 228 -10.19 -19.30 -16.50
C ALA A 228 -11.55 -18.73 -16.13
N LEU A 229 -11.75 -17.45 -16.38
CA LEU A 229 -12.97 -16.71 -16.08
C LEU A 229 -13.99 -16.76 -17.24
N GLY A 230 -13.64 -17.35 -18.38
CA GLY A 230 -14.48 -17.43 -19.57
C GLY A 230 -14.59 -16.12 -20.36
N ILE A 231 -13.61 -15.23 -20.21
CA ILE A 231 -13.62 -13.90 -20.85
C ILE A 231 -13.16 -14.03 -22.31
N GLY A 232 -13.98 -13.57 -23.25
CA GLY A 232 -13.83 -13.88 -24.68
C GLY A 232 -12.52 -13.43 -25.33
N PHE A 233 -12.05 -14.21 -26.31
CA PHE A 233 -10.76 -14.05 -27.01
C PHE A 233 -10.57 -12.72 -27.76
N SER A 234 -11.65 -12.00 -28.09
CA SER A 234 -11.58 -10.63 -28.63
C SER A 234 -11.17 -9.59 -27.58
N THR A 235 -11.64 -9.78 -26.34
CA THR A 235 -11.34 -8.93 -25.17
C THR A 235 -9.95 -9.22 -24.58
N TYR A 236 -9.51 -10.48 -24.66
CA TYR A 236 -8.16 -10.94 -24.30
C TYR A 236 -7.01 -10.09 -24.88
N LYS A 237 -7.10 -9.67 -26.16
CA LYS A 237 -6.02 -8.91 -26.81
C LYS A 237 -5.83 -7.48 -26.27
N GLY A 238 -6.84 -6.89 -25.65
CA GLY A 238 -6.70 -5.58 -24.99
C GLY A 238 -6.00 -5.69 -23.64
N VAL A 239 -6.38 -6.68 -22.82
CA VAL A 239 -5.77 -6.98 -21.50
C VAL A 239 -4.25 -7.05 -21.62
N LEU A 240 -3.74 -7.92 -22.49
CA LEU A 240 -2.30 -8.13 -22.63
C LEU A 240 -1.59 -6.89 -23.19
N ARG A 241 -2.28 -6.06 -23.99
CA ARG A 241 -1.70 -4.82 -24.53
C ARG A 241 -1.69 -3.65 -23.53
N GLN A 242 -2.46 -3.71 -22.44
CA GLN A 242 -2.40 -2.73 -21.34
C GLN A 242 -1.57 -3.22 -20.15
N LEU A 243 -1.57 -4.53 -19.87
CA LEU A 243 -0.76 -5.11 -18.78
C LEU A 243 0.69 -5.43 -19.17
N ALA A 244 1.04 -5.43 -20.47
CA ALA A 244 2.44 -5.42 -20.91
C ALA A 244 3.13 -4.04 -20.79
N PRO A 245 2.40 -2.90 -20.81
CA PRO A 245 2.89 -1.63 -20.26
C PRO A 245 2.94 -1.57 -18.72
N ASP A 246 1.90 -2.08 -18.03
CA ASP A 246 1.85 -2.10 -16.56
C ASP A 246 2.84 -3.13 -15.92
N SER A 247 3.68 -3.80 -16.73
CA SER A 247 4.61 -4.86 -16.31
C SER A 247 5.77 -4.38 -15.45
N GLU A 248 6.40 -3.25 -15.78
CA GLU A 248 7.46 -2.64 -14.97
C GLU A 248 6.89 -2.21 -13.60
N LYS A 249 5.62 -1.79 -13.58
CA LYS A 249 4.87 -1.54 -12.35
C LYS A 249 4.52 -2.83 -11.61
N LEU A 250 4.20 -3.94 -12.29
CA LEU A 250 3.98 -5.26 -11.66
C LEU A 250 5.25 -5.81 -11.00
N GLU A 251 6.41 -5.63 -11.64
CA GLU A 251 7.71 -5.97 -11.06
C GLU A 251 8.07 -5.03 -9.90
N SER A 252 7.86 -3.72 -10.05
CA SER A 252 8.10 -2.76 -8.96
C SER A 252 7.18 -3.02 -7.77
N LEU A 253 5.88 -3.24 -7.99
CA LEU A 253 4.90 -3.63 -6.98
C LEU A 253 5.30 -4.91 -6.26
N THR A 254 5.83 -5.90 -6.99
CA THR A 254 6.34 -7.14 -6.39
C THR A 254 7.59 -6.89 -5.54
N ARG A 255 8.53 -6.06 -6.00
CA ARG A 255 9.74 -5.65 -5.26
C ARG A 255 9.38 -4.84 -4.01
N GLU A 256 8.64 -3.75 -4.16
CA GLU A 256 8.19 -2.82 -3.11
C GLU A 256 7.36 -3.54 -2.04
N PHE A 257 6.53 -4.53 -2.42
CA PHE A 257 5.81 -5.35 -1.44
C PHE A 257 6.73 -6.34 -0.72
N ASN A 258 7.69 -6.97 -1.41
CA ASN A 258 8.68 -7.83 -0.76
C ASN A 258 9.56 -7.05 0.23
N GLU A 259 9.91 -5.79 -0.06
CA GLU A 259 10.59 -4.91 0.90
C GLU A 259 9.78 -4.70 2.20
N ILE A 260 8.45 -4.64 2.13
CA ILE A 260 7.58 -4.56 3.31
C ILE A 260 7.73 -5.82 4.17
N LEU A 261 7.68 -7.00 3.56
CA LEU A 261 7.82 -8.28 4.27
C LEU A 261 9.25 -8.51 4.80
N ASN A 262 10.25 -7.98 4.10
CA ASN A 262 11.67 -8.08 4.41
C ASN A 262 12.15 -7.00 5.39
N ALA A 263 11.35 -5.97 5.68
CA ALA A 263 11.72 -4.87 6.58
C ALA A 263 12.27 -5.38 7.94
N PRO A 264 13.30 -4.74 8.52
CA PRO A 264 13.95 -5.19 9.76
C PRO A 264 13.17 -4.76 11.02
N ILE A 265 11.89 -5.14 11.10
CA ILE A 265 10.99 -4.88 12.23
C ILE A 265 10.59 -6.19 12.94
N PRO A 266 10.14 -6.15 14.21
CA PRO A 266 9.67 -7.34 14.94
C PRO A 266 8.56 -8.10 14.21
N VAL A 267 8.55 -9.44 14.32
CA VAL A 267 7.67 -10.33 13.53
C VAL A 267 6.19 -10.17 13.89
N ASP A 268 5.88 -9.78 15.13
CA ASP A 268 4.56 -9.36 15.62
C ASP A 268 4.04 -8.08 14.92
N GLN A 269 4.94 -7.20 14.47
CA GLN A 269 4.61 -5.94 13.81
C GLN A 269 4.57 -6.04 12.27
N LYS A 270 4.87 -7.22 11.71
CA LYS A 270 4.82 -7.47 10.26
C LYS A 270 3.43 -7.92 9.82
N ILE A 271 3.04 -7.46 8.63
CA ILE A 271 1.82 -7.92 7.94
C ILE A 271 1.86 -9.45 7.78
N LYS A 272 0.87 -10.14 8.34
CA LYS A 272 0.69 -11.58 8.21
C LYS A 272 0.06 -11.92 6.86
N ILE A 273 0.35 -13.11 6.33
CA ILE A 273 -0.19 -13.54 5.04
C ILE A 273 -0.84 -14.92 5.17
N TYR A 274 -2.00 -15.10 4.53
CA TYR A 274 -2.55 -16.42 4.27
C TYR A 274 -2.84 -16.57 2.77
N SER A 275 -2.00 -17.34 2.08
CA SER A 275 -2.10 -17.61 0.65
C SER A 275 -2.87 -18.91 0.41
N PHE A 276 -4.01 -18.80 -0.26
CA PHE A 276 -4.86 -19.92 -0.70
C PHE A 276 -4.57 -20.21 -2.17
N GLN A 277 -4.02 -21.40 -2.43
CA GLN A 277 -3.69 -21.90 -3.77
C GLN A 277 -4.87 -22.68 -4.35
N GLU A 278 -4.95 -22.78 -5.68
CA GLU A 278 -5.86 -23.71 -6.34
C GLU A 278 -5.29 -25.14 -6.35
N GLY A 279 -6.18 -26.12 -6.23
CA GLY A 279 -5.85 -27.55 -6.15
C GLY A 279 -6.45 -28.37 -7.29
N LYS A 280 -7.26 -27.76 -8.15
CA LYS A 280 -7.73 -28.33 -9.42
C LYS A 280 -7.36 -27.38 -10.55
N GLY A 281 -6.60 -27.87 -11.53
CA GLY A 281 -6.42 -27.18 -12.79
C GLY A 281 -7.73 -27.05 -13.58
N ILE A 282 -7.78 -26.08 -14.50
CA ILE A 282 -8.87 -25.93 -15.47
C ILE A 282 -8.51 -26.76 -16.69
N SER A 283 -9.42 -27.67 -17.09
CA SER A 283 -9.19 -28.72 -18.10
C SER A 283 -8.96 -28.21 -19.55
N ALA A 284 -8.72 -26.92 -19.76
CA ALA A 284 -8.46 -26.31 -21.06
C ALA A 284 -6.94 -26.18 -21.35
N SER A 285 -6.13 -25.83 -20.36
CA SER A 285 -4.71 -25.49 -20.55
C SER A 285 -3.78 -26.72 -20.51
N LYS A 286 -3.56 -27.33 -21.68
CA LYS A 286 -2.69 -28.52 -21.88
C LYS A 286 -1.17 -28.32 -21.66
N LEU A 287 -0.72 -27.20 -21.05
CA LEU A 287 0.69 -26.80 -21.04
C LEU A 287 1.34 -26.61 -19.65
N LEU A 288 0.56 -26.48 -18.56
CA LEU A 288 1.07 -26.11 -17.22
C LEU A 288 0.24 -26.74 -16.07
N ASP A 289 0.21 -28.08 -15.96
CA ASP A 289 -0.55 -28.84 -14.94
C ASP A 289 -2.05 -28.45 -14.79
N GLY A 290 -2.60 -27.76 -15.79
CA GLY A 290 -3.92 -27.13 -15.78
C GLY A 290 -4.08 -25.92 -14.84
N LYS A 291 -3.10 -25.56 -14.01
CA LYS A 291 -3.23 -24.45 -13.05
C LYS A 291 -3.20 -23.09 -13.76
N VAL A 292 -3.96 -22.15 -13.23
CA VAL A 292 -4.06 -20.76 -13.68
C VAL A 292 -2.90 -19.95 -13.10
N VAL A 293 -2.71 -20.04 -11.78
CA VAL A 293 -1.57 -19.45 -11.07
C VAL A 293 -0.65 -20.59 -10.62
N PRO A 294 0.56 -20.71 -11.17
CA PRO A 294 1.46 -21.80 -10.82
C PRO A 294 1.97 -21.64 -9.39
N ASP A 295 2.33 -22.75 -8.73
CA ASP A 295 2.53 -22.74 -7.27
C ASP A 295 3.62 -21.75 -6.82
N HIS A 296 4.71 -21.62 -7.58
CA HIS A 296 5.80 -20.67 -7.34
C HIS A 296 5.40 -19.18 -7.50
N SER A 297 4.23 -18.88 -8.08
CA SER A 297 3.64 -17.53 -8.16
C SER A 297 2.52 -17.30 -7.15
N SER A 298 2.05 -18.35 -6.46
CA SER A 298 0.87 -18.29 -5.58
C SER A 298 1.17 -17.99 -4.11
N TRP A 299 2.45 -17.80 -3.75
CA TRP A 299 2.92 -17.58 -2.39
C TRP A 299 4.30 -16.91 -2.36
N PHE A 300 4.71 -16.39 -1.19
CA PHE A 300 6.01 -15.73 -0.97
C PHE A 300 7.10 -16.66 -0.40
N ASN A 301 6.77 -17.89 0.00
CA ASN A 301 7.67 -18.85 0.66
C ASN A 301 8.29 -18.31 1.98
N ARG A 302 7.58 -17.42 2.67
CA ARG A 302 8.03 -16.78 3.92
C ARG A 302 7.39 -17.42 5.14
N ARG A 303 7.90 -18.58 5.56
CA ARG A 303 7.34 -19.42 6.65
C ARG A 303 7.18 -18.72 8.01
N ASP A 304 7.82 -17.58 8.22
CA ASP A 304 7.73 -16.74 9.41
C ASP A 304 6.54 -15.75 9.39
N LEU A 305 5.93 -15.49 8.23
CA LEU A 305 4.81 -14.57 8.04
C LEU A 305 3.61 -15.17 7.28
N GLU A 306 3.87 -16.14 6.42
CA GLU A 306 2.94 -16.68 5.46
C GLU A 306 2.49 -18.09 5.84
N ARG A 307 1.18 -18.25 6.00
CA ARG A 307 0.50 -19.54 5.94
C ARG A 307 0.09 -19.83 4.50
N ASN A 308 0.19 -21.08 4.08
CA ASN A 308 -0.20 -21.55 2.76
C ASN A 308 -1.16 -22.74 2.89
N ILE A 309 -2.16 -22.83 2.02
CA ILE A 309 -2.98 -24.04 1.83
C ILE A 309 -3.51 -24.13 0.40
N SER A 310 -3.59 -25.34 -0.16
CA SER A 310 -4.31 -25.59 -1.41
C SER A 310 -5.78 -25.93 -1.14
N ILE A 311 -6.69 -25.24 -1.82
CA ILE A 311 -8.13 -25.55 -1.84
C ILE A 311 -8.39 -26.45 -3.04
N SER A 312 -9.09 -27.57 -2.86
CA SER A 312 -9.43 -28.53 -3.93
C SER A 312 -10.49 -28.02 -4.93
N GLU A 313 -10.37 -26.78 -5.38
CA GLU A 313 -11.14 -26.12 -6.44
C GLU A 313 -10.19 -25.40 -7.41
N ASN A 314 -10.73 -24.86 -8.50
CA ASN A 314 -10.00 -24.04 -9.47
C ASN A 314 -10.05 -22.55 -9.13
N HIS A 315 -9.22 -21.74 -9.81
CA HIS A 315 -9.14 -20.28 -9.69
C HIS A 315 -10.48 -19.52 -9.64
N LYS A 316 -11.51 -20.00 -10.33
CA LYS A 316 -12.85 -19.38 -10.39
C LYS A 316 -13.72 -19.74 -9.19
N ASN A 317 -13.59 -20.98 -8.69
CA ASN A 317 -14.44 -21.56 -7.66
C ASN A 317 -13.83 -21.54 -6.24
N MET A 318 -12.52 -21.33 -6.11
CA MET A 318 -11.80 -21.35 -4.82
C MET A 318 -12.32 -20.35 -3.77
N CYS A 319 -13.05 -19.32 -4.21
CA CYS A 319 -13.70 -18.31 -3.36
C CYS A 319 -15.21 -18.57 -3.11
N LYS A 320 -15.78 -19.66 -3.64
CA LYS A 320 -17.24 -19.90 -3.67
C LYS A 320 -17.64 -21.05 -2.73
N PHE A 321 -17.44 -20.84 -1.43
CA PHE A 321 -17.74 -21.85 -0.41
C PHE A 321 -19.24 -22.16 -0.30
N LYS A 322 -19.57 -23.45 -0.12
CA LYS A 322 -20.96 -23.94 -0.14
C LYS A 322 -21.75 -23.70 1.14
N GLY A 323 -21.05 -23.48 2.26
CA GLY A 323 -21.61 -23.39 3.60
C GLY A 323 -20.52 -23.50 4.67
N ASP A 324 -20.89 -23.42 5.93
CA ASP A 324 -19.94 -23.47 7.06
C ASP A 324 -19.13 -24.78 7.16
N ASN A 325 -19.66 -25.85 6.57
CA ASN A 325 -19.02 -27.14 6.57
C ASN A 325 -17.95 -27.32 5.47
N ASP A 326 -17.84 -26.37 4.54
CA ASP A 326 -16.86 -26.34 3.46
C ASP A 326 -15.41 -26.29 4.00
N ALA A 327 -14.52 -27.10 3.41
CA ALA A 327 -13.13 -27.17 3.84
C ALA A 327 -12.36 -25.86 3.59
N GLY A 328 -12.68 -25.14 2.51
CA GLY A 328 -12.09 -23.83 2.23
C GLY A 328 -12.54 -22.77 3.24
N TYR A 329 -13.84 -22.74 3.57
CA TYR A 329 -14.36 -21.84 4.62
C TYR A 329 -13.80 -22.17 6.01
N LYS A 330 -13.64 -23.45 6.36
CA LYS A 330 -12.99 -23.88 7.61
C LYS A 330 -11.52 -23.46 7.68
N ALA A 331 -10.77 -23.57 6.58
CA ALA A 331 -9.39 -23.08 6.52
C ALA A 331 -9.33 -21.54 6.66
N PHE A 332 -10.18 -20.83 5.92
CA PHE A 332 -10.29 -19.37 6.00
C PHE A 332 -10.66 -18.87 7.40
N SER A 333 -11.76 -19.37 7.98
CA SER A 333 -12.25 -18.94 9.29
C SER A 333 -11.29 -19.28 10.43
N ASN A 334 -10.57 -20.41 10.37
CA ASN A 334 -9.51 -20.71 11.33
C ASN A 334 -8.25 -19.85 11.15
N GLY A 335 -7.95 -19.39 9.91
CA GLY A 335 -6.94 -18.38 9.65
C GLY A 335 -7.31 -17.02 10.25
N LEU A 336 -8.51 -16.53 9.93
CA LEU A 336 -9.03 -15.26 10.43
C LEU A 336 -9.11 -15.25 11.96
N ARG A 337 -9.61 -16.31 12.59
CA ARG A 337 -9.69 -16.43 14.06
C ARG A 337 -8.33 -16.33 14.74
N MET A 338 -7.26 -16.85 14.12
CA MET A 338 -5.89 -16.72 14.61
C MET A 338 -5.45 -15.25 14.64
N TYR A 339 -5.58 -14.54 13.51
CA TYR A 339 -5.21 -13.12 13.40
C TYR A 339 -6.05 -12.20 14.31
N LEU A 340 -7.36 -12.47 14.45
CA LEU A 340 -8.21 -11.73 15.39
C LEU A 340 -7.81 -11.99 16.85
N SER A 341 -7.32 -13.19 17.16
CA SER A 341 -6.77 -13.50 18.50
C SER A 341 -5.44 -12.78 18.73
N GLU A 342 -4.53 -12.75 17.75
CA GLU A 342 -3.27 -11.97 17.83
C GLU A 342 -3.56 -10.49 18.13
N ILE A 343 -4.49 -9.88 17.39
CA ILE A 343 -4.96 -8.50 17.61
C ILE A 343 -5.47 -8.26 19.04
N LEU A 344 -6.24 -9.19 19.60
CA LEU A 344 -6.77 -9.07 20.96
C LEU A 344 -5.67 -9.15 22.03
N HIS A 345 -4.78 -10.13 21.93
CA HIS A 345 -3.66 -10.28 22.88
C HIS A 345 -2.72 -9.07 22.84
N SER A 346 -2.52 -8.44 21.67
CA SER A 346 -1.78 -7.17 21.57
C SER A 346 -2.46 -6.02 22.32
N LYS A 347 -3.79 -5.89 22.26
CA LYS A 347 -4.54 -4.87 23.01
C LYS A 347 -4.50 -5.11 24.52
N GLU A 348 -4.67 -6.36 24.96
CA GLU A 348 -4.57 -6.74 26.38
C GLU A 348 -3.18 -6.43 26.93
N THR A 349 -2.13 -6.84 26.22
CA THR A 349 -0.72 -6.59 26.62
C THR A 349 -0.35 -5.10 26.68
N GLN A 350 -1.05 -4.24 25.92
CA GLN A 350 -0.91 -2.78 25.99
C GLN A 350 -1.69 -2.19 27.18
N THR A 351 -2.93 -2.64 27.42
CA THR A 351 -3.78 -2.13 28.52
C THR A 351 -3.36 -2.60 29.90
N THR A 352 -2.62 -3.71 30.03
CA THR A 352 -2.03 -4.15 31.31
C THR A 352 -0.73 -3.41 31.68
N ARG A 353 -0.25 -2.49 30.84
CA ARG A 353 0.83 -1.56 31.19
C ARG A 353 0.18 -0.24 31.65
N PRO A 354 0.57 0.33 32.81
CA PRO A 354 0.05 1.62 33.24
C PRO A 354 0.36 2.69 32.19
N GLY A 355 -0.56 3.65 32.01
CA GLY A 355 -0.54 4.61 30.91
C GLY A 355 0.77 5.37 30.77
N VAL A 356 1.47 5.14 29.65
CA VAL A 356 2.73 5.81 29.28
C VAL A 356 2.38 7.00 28.39
N GLU A 357 1.95 8.12 28.98
CA GLU A 357 1.77 9.40 28.26
C GLU A 357 3.12 9.83 27.68
N GLN A 358 3.21 10.14 26.38
CA GLN A 358 4.49 10.38 25.72
C GLN A 358 5.12 11.71 26.18
N ASP A 359 6.04 11.61 27.13
CA ASP A 359 6.81 12.70 27.72
C ASP A 359 8.32 12.38 27.64
N GLU A 360 9.15 13.38 27.35
CA GLU A 360 10.57 13.18 27.00
C GLU A 360 11.39 12.57 28.17
N THR A 361 10.89 12.72 29.40
CA THR A 361 11.37 12.08 30.63
C THR A 361 11.58 10.56 30.49
N GLN A 362 10.81 9.87 29.63
CA GLN A 362 10.77 8.41 29.60
C GLN A 362 12.03 7.72 29.08
N LEU A 363 12.84 8.37 28.23
CA LEU A 363 14.11 7.76 27.80
C LEU A 363 15.12 7.70 28.95
N LYS A 364 15.12 8.70 29.86
CA LYS A 364 15.89 8.65 31.12
C LYS A 364 15.45 7.44 31.93
N ASP A 365 14.14 7.30 32.17
CA ASP A 365 13.59 6.22 33.01
C ASP A 365 13.77 4.82 32.41
N VAL A 366 13.63 4.63 31.10
CA VAL A 366 13.86 3.33 30.45
C VAL A 366 15.31 2.88 30.58
N PHE A 367 16.29 3.78 30.41
CA PHE A 367 17.70 3.43 30.61
C PHE A 367 18.05 3.20 32.09
N ILE A 368 17.50 4.00 33.01
CA ILE A 368 17.68 3.82 34.47
C ILE A 368 17.09 2.49 34.93
N ASN A 369 15.87 2.15 34.51
CA ASN A 369 15.22 0.88 34.85
C ASN A 369 15.99 -0.33 34.28
N LEU A 370 16.47 -0.26 33.03
CA LEU A 370 17.35 -1.30 32.48
C LEU A 370 18.65 -1.44 33.31
N ALA A 371 19.30 -0.33 33.65
CA ALA A 371 20.58 -0.33 34.38
C ALA A 371 20.48 -0.73 35.87
N THR A 372 19.26 -0.85 36.41
CA THR A 372 18.98 -1.22 37.81
C THR A 372 18.26 -2.57 37.97
N SER A 373 17.56 -3.07 36.96
CA SER A 373 16.71 -4.28 37.04
C SER A 373 17.38 -5.58 36.60
N CYS A 374 18.72 -5.64 36.53
CA CYS A 374 19.43 -6.78 35.94
C CYS A 374 20.69 -7.18 36.74
N ASP A 375 20.70 -8.39 37.28
CA ASP A 375 21.80 -8.96 38.08
C ASP A 375 23.02 -9.41 37.25
N GLN A 376 22.97 -9.29 35.92
CA GLN A 376 24.02 -9.70 35.00
C GLN A 376 24.69 -8.49 34.33
N HIS A 377 26.00 -8.57 34.07
CA HIS A 377 26.70 -7.53 33.30
C HIS A 377 26.30 -7.55 31.82
N PHE A 378 25.60 -6.50 31.36
CA PHE A 378 25.19 -6.33 29.96
C PHE A 378 25.73 -5.02 29.37
N ARG A 379 25.75 -4.92 28.03
CA ARG A 379 26.29 -3.77 27.30
C ARG A 379 25.29 -3.22 26.28
N ILE A 380 24.83 -1.99 26.48
CA ILE A 380 24.03 -1.24 25.52
C ILE A 380 24.96 -0.48 24.56
N HIS A 381 24.60 -0.45 23.28
CA HIS A 381 25.16 0.50 22.31
C HIS A 381 24.02 1.38 21.77
N LEU A 382 24.16 2.70 21.87
CA LEU A 382 23.20 3.68 21.36
C LEU A 382 23.81 4.45 20.19
N LEU A 383 22.98 4.75 19.19
CA LEU A 383 23.28 5.68 18.11
C LEU A 383 22.21 6.79 18.14
N VAL A 384 22.63 8.02 18.42
CA VAL A 384 21.78 9.20 18.40
C VAL A 384 22.08 9.96 17.11
N ASP A 385 21.10 10.04 16.22
CA ASP A 385 21.26 10.62 14.88
C ASP A 385 20.83 12.10 14.84
N ALA A 386 21.49 12.91 14.02
CA ALA A 386 21.19 14.32 13.77
C ALA A 386 21.07 15.20 15.04
N LEU A 387 22.02 15.09 15.97
CA LEU A 387 22.03 15.85 17.23
C LEU A 387 21.99 17.38 17.02
N ASP A 388 22.45 17.89 15.87
CA ASP A 388 22.37 19.30 15.48
C ASP A 388 20.95 19.80 15.12
N ALA A 389 19.94 18.94 15.17
CA ALA A 389 18.53 19.33 15.13
C ALA A 389 17.98 19.80 16.49
N CYS A 390 18.70 19.54 17.60
CA CYS A 390 18.34 20.00 18.93
C CYS A 390 18.65 21.49 19.12
N ASP A 391 17.79 22.21 19.86
CA ASP A 391 18.15 23.53 20.41
C ASP A 391 19.13 23.43 21.59
N GLU A 392 19.58 24.57 22.12
CA GLU A 392 20.60 24.60 23.19
C GLU A 392 20.10 24.02 24.53
N GLY A 393 18.80 24.05 24.80
CA GLY A 393 18.17 23.42 25.96
C GLY A 393 18.04 21.91 25.75
N GLN A 394 17.46 21.49 24.63
CA GLN A 394 17.33 20.08 24.24
C GLN A 394 18.70 19.38 24.21
N LEU A 395 19.73 20.03 23.69
CA LEU A 395 21.11 19.51 23.69
C LEU A 395 21.63 19.31 25.12
N ALA A 396 21.37 20.25 26.03
CA ALA A 396 21.75 20.10 27.44
C ALA A 396 21.01 18.93 28.10
N ASP A 397 19.73 18.74 27.81
CA ASP A 397 18.93 17.63 28.34
C ASP A 397 19.40 16.26 27.81
N VAL A 398 19.63 16.14 26.50
CA VAL A 398 20.16 14.93 25.84
C VAL A 398 21.56 14.57 26.34
N LEU A 399 22.38 15.55 26.77
CA LEU A 399 23.68 15.28 27.37
C LEU A 399 23.61 15.01 28.88
N SER A 400 22.71 15.67 29.62
CA SER A 400 22.45 15.39 31.05
C SER A 400 22.06 13.93 31.29
N LEU A 401 21.31 13.37 30.34
CA LEU A 401 20.91 11.96 30.20
C LEU A 401 22.06 10.97 30.40
N PHE A 402 23.30 11.39 30.10
CA PHE A 402 24.49 10.54 30.03
C PHE A 402 25.71 11.16 30.75
N HIS A 403 25.50 12.08 31.70
CA HIS A 403 26.55 12.66 32.56
C HIS A 403 26.35 12.33 34.06
N ASP A 404 25.38 11.47 34.35
CA ASP A 404 25.03 11.05 35.71
C ASP A 404 25.98 9.94 36.20
N ASP A 405 27.09 10.36 36.82
CA ASP A 405 28.24 9.53 37.23
C ASP A 405 27.96 8.65 38.47
N ARG A 406 26.76 8.03 38.51
CA ARG A 406 26.32 7.11 39.57
C ARG A 406 27.03 5.77 39.43
N GLY A 407 28.18 5.68 40.10
CA GLY A 407 29.15 4.60 39.95
C GLY A 407 28.64 3.18 40.23
N ALA A 408 29.37 2.21 39.66
CA ALA A 408 29.18 0.77 39.85
C ALA A 408 27.82 0.17 39.41
N SER A 409 27.21 0.68 38.33
CA SER A 409 26.10 -0.02 37.66
C SER A 409 26.55 -1.35 37.04
N ALA A 410 25.65 -2.33 37.01
CA ALA A 410 25.81 -3.58 36.25
C ALA A 410 25.76 -3.36 34.71
N CYS A 411 25.39 -2.18 34.22
CA CYS A 411 25.33 -1.90 32.77
C CYS A 411 26.57 -1.13 32.27
N THR A 412 27.10 -1.53 31.12
CA THR A 412 28.00 -0.67 30.32
C THR A 412 27.22 -0.04 29.16
N ILE A 413 26.99 1.28 29.18
CA ILE A 413 26.41 1.98 28.03
C ILE A 413 27.54 2.57 27.17
N LYS A 414 27.46 2.40 25.85
CA LYS A 414 28.29 3.09 24.86
C LYS A 414 27.40 3.89 23.92
N ILE A 415 27.79 5.12 23.59
CA ILE A 415 26.98 6.02 22.78
C ILE A 415 27.83 6.56 21.62
N ALA A 416 27.23 6.59 20.43
CA ALA A 416 27.71 7.33 19.29
C ALA A 416 26.68 8.41 18.94
N PHE A 417 27.15 9.62 18.64
CA PHE A 417 26.33 10.73 18.18
C PHE A 417 26.68 11.05 16.72
N THR A 418 25.70 11.28 15.87
CA THR A 418 25.89 11.91 14.55
C THR A 418 25.44 13.38 14.62
N SER A 419 26.09 14.23 13.84
CA SER A 419 25.86 15.68 13.83
C SER A 419 26.49 16.28 12.57
N ARG A 420 25.83 17.26 11.96
CA ARG A 420 26.51 18.25 11.10
C ARG A 420 27.50 19.07 11.94
N PRO A 421 28.50 19.74 11.33
CA PRO A 421 29.46 20.57 12.07
C PRO A 421 28.77 21.67 12.90
N SER A 422 28.81 21.54 14.23
CA SER A 422 28.20 22.47 15.19
C SER A 422 29.18 22.80 16.31
N TYR A 423 29.40 24.09 16.55
CA TYR A 423 30.31 24.56 17.61
C TYR A 423 29.81 24.17 19.00
N LEU A 424 28.50 24.26 19.27
CA LEU A 424 27.91 23.92 20.56
C LEU A 424 28.12 22.44 20.90
N ILE A 425 27.83 21.55 19.94
CA ILE A 425 28.04 20.10 20.09
C ILE A 425 29.54 19.76 20.20
N ALA A 426 30.38 20.39 19.38
CA ALA A 426 31.83 20.18 19.42
C ALA A 426 32.45 20.61 20.76
N LYS A 427 31.92 21.68 21.38
CA LYS A 427 32.30 22.21 22.70
C LYS A 427 31.76 21.33 23.83
N ALA A 428 30.49 20.93 23.79
CA ALA A 428 29.86 20.12 24.83
C ALA A 428 30.49 18.71 24.89
N LEU A 429 30.72 18.07 23.74
CA LEU A 429 31.45 16.80 23.62
C LEU A 429 32.97 17.02 23.55
N THR A 430 33.55 17.88 24.38
CA THR A 430 35.03 18.04 24.44
C THR A 430 35.65 16.82 25.13
N GLY A 431 36.71 16.25 24.54
CA GLY A 431 37.41 15.07 25.07
C GLY A 431 36.87 13.71 24.63
N THR A 432 35.72 13.63 23.95
CA THR A 432 35.24 12.38 23.36
C THR A 432 36.02 11.99 22.09
N PHE A 433 35.99 10.71 21.73
CA PHE A 433 36.41 10.28 20.38
C PHE A 433 35.49 10.90 19.32
N LYS A 434 36.07 11.42 18.24
CA LYS A 434 35.36 12.12 17.15
C LYS A 434 35.78 11.56 15.80
N LEU A 435 34.81 11.12 15.01
CA LEU A 435 35.00 10.68 13.63
C LEU A 435 34.36 11.69 12.69
N VAL A 436 35.17 12.48 11.99
CA VAL A 436 34.69 13.45 10.99
C VAL A 436 34.62 12.74 9.63
N LEU A 437 33.42 12.41 9.17
CA LEU A 437 33.20 11.58 7.98
C LEU A 437 33.68 12.21 6.67
N GLU A 438 33.83 13.54 6.63
CA GLU A 438 34.40 14.30 5.50
C GLU A 438 35.91 14.05 5.32
N TYR A 439 36.61 13.58 6.35
CA TYR A 439 38.06 13.41 6.33
C TYR A 439 38.45 11.99 5.87
N GLY A 440 39.44 11.90 5.00
CA GLY A 440 40.00 10.62 4.50
C GLY A 440 39.18 9.91 3.40
N ASN A 441 37.89 10.25 3.23
CA ASN A 441 36.98 9.56 2.31
C ASN A 441 37.24 9.82 0.81
N LYS A 442 38.23 10.66 0.45
CA LYS A 442 38.50 11.12 -0.91
C LYS A 442 38.64 9.99 -1.94
N GLN A 443 39.24 8.86 -1.54
CA GLN A 443 39.39 7.70 -2.41
C GLN A 443 38.06 7.00 -2.70
N ASP A 444 37.12 7.02 -1.76
CA ASP A 444 35.80 6.38 -1.91
C ASP A 444 34.83 7.26 -2.70
N ILE A 445 34.96 8.59 -2.58
CA ILE A 445 34.31 9.54 -3.50
C ILE A 445 34.83 9.30 -4.93
N ALA A 446 36.14 9.16 -5.15
CA ALA A 446 36.70 8.86 -6.47
C ALA A 446 36.20 7.52 -7.04
N LYS A 447 36.09 6.48 -6.21
CA LYS A 447 35.46 5.19 -6.60
C LYS A 447 34.00 5.38 -7.00
N MET A 448 33.23 6.17 -6.26
CA MET A 448 31.81 6.44 -6.57
C MET A 448 31.65 7.23 -7.87
N VAL A 449 32.46 8.27 -8.10
CA VAL A 449 32.44 9.02 -9.37
C VAL A 449 32.83 8.10 -10.53
N GLY A 450 33.92 7.35 -10.39
CA GLY A 450 34.38 6.37 -11.38
C GLY A 450 33.46 5.17 -11.58
N ALA A 451 32.48 4.94 -10.69
CA ALA A 451 31.40 3.98 -10.88
C ALA A 451 30.21 4.59 -11.63
N GLY A 452 29.76 5.79 -11.22
CA GLY A 452 28.66 6.50 -11.88
C GLY A 452 28.97 6.88 -13.33
N LEU A 453 30.22 7.24 -13.63
CA LEU A 453 30.64 7.56 -15.00
C LEU A 453 30.76 6.33 -15.93
N ARG A 454 30.63 5.09 -15.44
CA ARG A 454 30.64 3.88 -16.29
C ARG A 454 29.33 3.66 -17.06
N PHE A 455 28.26 4.33 -16.67
CA PHE A 455 26.94 4.19 -17.31
C PHE A 455 26.80 5.03 -18.59
N PHE A 456 27.79 5.86 -18.93
CA PHE A 456 27.81 6.63 -20.18
C PHE A 456 28.28 5.78 -21.35
N SER A 457 27.53 5.81 -22.45
CA SER A 457 27.68 4.88 -23.58
C SER A 457 28.97 5.05 -24.40
N LYS A 458 29.82 6.05 -24.10
CA LYS A 458 31.00 6.40 -24.92
C LYS A 458 32.23 6.78 -24.07
N PRO A 459 33.37 6.07 -24.18
CA PRO A 459 34.62 6.48 -23.52
C PRO A 459 35.31 7.61 -24.30
N HIS A 460 35.06 8.86 -23.91
CA HIS A 460 35.77 10.01 -24.45
C HIS A 460 37.17 10.14 -23.82
N GLY A 461 38.22 10.21 -24.64
CA GLY A 461 39.63 10.15 -24.21
C GLY A 461 39.98 11.11 -23.05
N GLY A 462 40.31 10.53 -21.90
CA GLY A 462 40.71 11.22 -20.66
C GLY A 462 39.64 12.07 -19.98
N ILE A 463 38.39 12.14 -20.48
CA ILE A 463 37.39 13.02 -19.84
C ILE A 463 36.92 12.47 -18.50
N PHE A 464 36.69 11.16 -18.38
CA PHE A 464 36.21 10.57 -17.14
C PHE A 464 37.26 10.63 -16.01
N GLU A 465 38.55 10.62 -16.35
CA GLU A 465 39.64 10.87 -15.40
C GLU A 465 39.60 12.33 -14.91
N TRP A 466 39.49 13.30 -15.83
CA TRP A 466 39.33 14.71 -15.46
C TRP A 466 38.05 14.95 -14.64
N CYS A 467 36.90 14.40 -15.03
CA CYS A 467 35.64 14.48 -14.27
C CYS A 467 35.78 13.82 -12.89
N THR A 468 36.46 12.67 -12.79
CA THR A 468 36.69 11.99 -11.51
C THR A 468 37.52 12.86 -10.58
N ASN A 469 38.63 13.42 -11.06
CA ASN A 469 39.48 14.30 -10.27
C ASN A 469 38.74 15.59 -9.87
N TYR A 470 38.14 16.28 -10.85
CA TYR A 470 37.41 17.53 -10.63
C TYR A 470 36.27 17.35 -9.61
N LEU A 471 35.39 16.38 -9.81
CA LEU A 471 34.29 16.11 -8.89
C LEU A 471 34.80 15.66 -7.52
N THR A 472 35.81 14.80 -7.45
CA THR A 472 36.38 14.35 -6.15
C THR A 472 36.97 15.51 -5.35
N ASP A 473 37.65 16.46 -6.01
CA ASP A 473 38.20 17.64 -5.35
C ASP A 473 37.11 18.61 -4.88
N HIS A 474 36.08 18.85 -5.71
CA HIS A 474 35.02 19.81 -5.41
C HIS A 474 33.90 19.23 -4.54
N ALA A 475 33.86 17.90 -4.32
CA ALA A 475 32.96 17.27 -3.36
C ALA A 475 33.21 17.75 -1.91
N GLN A 476 34.44 18.13 -1.57
CA GLN A 476 34.89 18.51 -0.22
C GLN A 476 34.50 17.47 0.86
N GLY A 477 34.54 16.18 0.52
CA GLY A 477 34.18 15.09 1.43
C GLY A 477 32.68 14.76 1.50
N VAL A 478 31.81 15.43 0.74
CA VAL A 478 30.36 15.26 0.84
C VAL A 478 29.80 14.47 -0.36
N PHE A 479 29.47 13.18 -0.13
CA PHE A 479 28.99 12.25 -1.17
C PHE A 479 27.69 12.70 -1.88
N SER A 480 26.75 13.35 -1.17
CA SER A 480 25.45 13.74 -1.74
C SER A 480 25.59 14.78 -2.87
N ARG A 481 26.59 15.66 -2.81
CA ARG A 481 26.91 16.63 -3.88
C ARG A 481 27.19 15.91 -5.20
N ILE A 482 27.93 14.79 -5.13
CA ILE A 482 28.25 13.97 -6.30
C ILE A 482 27.05 13.18 -6.82
N PHE A 483 26.21 12.67 -5.92
CA PHE A 483 24.99 11.96 -6.31
C PHE A 483 24.05 12.85 -7.15
N ILE A 484 23.90 14.13 -6.77
CA ILE A 484 23.13 15.13 -7.52
C ILE A 484 23.71 15.32 -8.93
N VAL A 485 25.02 15.58 -9.06
CA VAL A 485 25.65 15.83 -10.37
C VAL A 485 25.54 14.60 -11.27
N ILE A 486 25.94 13.41 -10.78
CA ILE A 486 25.95 12.19 -11.59
C ILE A 486 24.54 11.79 -12.04
N GLY A 487 23.54 11.84 -11.14
CA GLY A 487 22.15 11.53 -11.48
C GLY A 487 21.64 12.40 -12.63
N ASN A 488 21.87 13.72 -12.55
CA ASN A 488 21.47 14.63 -13.62
C ASN A 488 22.24 14.41 -14.93
N LEU A 489 23.55 14.13 -14.87
CA LEU A 489 24.34 13.82 -16.08
C LEU A 489 23.81 12.56 -16.80
N THR A 490 23.39 11.51 -16.07
CA THR A 490 22.91 10.26 -16.73
C THR A 490 21.65 10.46 -17.57
N GLY A 491 20.85 11.49 -17.29
CA GLY A 491 19.69 11.88 -18.11
C GLY A 491 20.04 12.48 -19.48
N TRP A 492 21.33 12.77 -19.76
CA TRP A 492 21.79 13.43 -21.00
C TRP A 492 22.49 12.49 -22.01
N ASP A 493 22.65 11.19 -21.72
CA ASP A 493 23.37 10.25 -22.61
C ASP A 493 22.63 9.91 -23.92
N THR A 494 21.43 10.46 -24.15
CA THR A 494 20.58 10.19 -25.32
C THR A 494 21.00 10.94 -26.60
N GLY A 495 22.18 11.58 -26.63
CA GLY A 495 22.61 12.43 -27.76
C GLY A 495 24.12 12.54 -27.96
N PRO A 496 24.58 13.14 -29.08
CA PRO A 496 26.00 13.35 -29.36
C PRO A 496 26.55 14.55 -28.58
N CYS A 497 27.09 14.32 -27.39
CA CYS A 497 27.79 15.34 -26.59
C CYS A 497 29.29 15.43 -26.96
N THR A 498 29.85 16.63 -27.03
CA THR A 498 31.29 16.86 -27.20
C THR A 498 32.04 16.93 -25.86
N LYS A 499 33.37 16.75 -25.89
CA LYS A 499 34.22 16.86 -24.69
C LYS A 499 34.09 18.23 -24.01
N ALA A 500 33.95 19.32 -24.78
CA ALA A 500 33.84 20.67 -24.24
C ALA A 500 32.49 20.92 -23.56
N GLU A 501 31.40 20.40 -24.12
CA GLU A 501 30.06 20.49 -23.53
C GLU A 501 29.98 19.69 -22.22
N LEU A 502 30.55 18.48 -22.18
CA LEU A 502 30.60 17.68 -20.95
C LEU A 502 31.47 18.33 -19.86
N MET A 503 32.63 18.92 -20.21
CA MET A 503 33.44 19.70 -19.27
C MET A 503 32.62 20.86 -18.68
N LYS A 504 31.98 21.64 -19.55
CA LYS A 504 31.17 22.79 -19.14
C LYS A 504 29.98 22.36 -18.27
N LEU A 505 29.25 21.32 -18.65
CA LEU A 505 28.10 20.81 -17.88
C LEU A 505 28.50 20.32 -16.49
N VAL A 506 29.73 19.80 -16.32
CA VAL A 506 30.30 19.41 -15.01
C VAL A 506 30.76 20.61 -14.17
N GLN A 507 31.17 21.72 -14.81
CA GLN A 507 31.62 22.96 -14.13
C GLN A 507 30.46 23.90 -13.78
N ASP A 508 29.43 23.96 -14.63
CA ASP A 508 28.22 24.76 -14.44
C ASP A 508 27.25 24.10 -13.44
N PHE A 509 27.49 22.85 -13.01
CA PHE A 509 26.59 22.14 -12.11
C PHE A 509 26.75 22.61 -10.65
N PRO A 510 25.69 23.11 -9.99
CA PRO A 510 25.77 23.54 -8.61
C PRO A 510 25.99 22.35 -7.66
N LEU A 511 27.09 22.41 -6.91
CA LEU A 511 27.48 21.39 -5.93
C LEU A 511 26.83 21.60 -4.56
N GLU A 512 26.27 22.78 -4.30
CA GLU A 512 25.48 23.07 -3.10
C GLU A 512 23.98 22.98 -3.41
N LEU A 513 23.19 22.41 -2.50
CA LEU A 513 21.75 22.25 -2.67
C LEU A 513 21.02 23.60 -2.83
N ILE A 514 21.52 24.65 -2.17
CA ILE A 514 20.97 26.01 -2.26
C ILE A 514 21.19 26.63 -3.66
N ASP A 515 22.36 26.42 -4.27
CA ASP A 515 22.64 26.86 -5.63
C ASP A 515 21.97 25.97 -6.70
N TYR A 516 21.50 24.77 -6.36
CA TYR A 516 20.60 23.98 -7.21
C TYR A 516 19.17 24.52 -7.20
N HIS A 517 18.67 24.93 -6.02
CA HIS A 517 17.33 25.53 -5.92
C HIS A 517 17.24 26.96 -6.48
N LYS A 518 18.35 27.71 -6.46
CA LYS A 518 18.39 29.10 -6.94
C LYS A 518 17.94 29.25 -8.42
N PRO A 519 18.50 28.53 -9.41
CA PRO A 519 17.99 28.52 -10.80
C PRO A 519 16.49 28.21 -10.92
N ILE A 520 15.96 27.29 -10.11
CA ILE A 520 14.52 26.94 -10.11
C ILE A 520 13.70 28.16 -9.66
N THR A 521 14.08 28.81 -8.56
CA THR A 521 13.39 30.03 -8.09
C THR A 521 13.56 31.23 -9.04
N GLU A 522 14.68 31.32 -9.76
CA GLU A 522 14.92 32.34 -10.78
C GLU A 522 14.18 32.07 -12.10
N GLN A 523 13.91 30.81 -12.46
CA GLN A 523 13.06 30.45 -13.59
C GLN A 523 11.58 30.73 -13.30
N LEU A 524 11.08 30.37 -12.11
CA LEU A 524 9.73 30.73 -11.65
C LEU A 524 9.51 32.26 -11.74
N ALA A 525 10.48 33.04 -11.25
CA ALA A 525 10.47 34.50 -11.31
C ALA A 525 10.55 35.11 -12.72
N LYS A 526 10.98 34.36 -13.74
CA LYS A 526 11.01 34.79 -15.15
C LYS A 526 9.70 34.54 -15.89
N HIS A 527 8.92 33.56 -15.44
CA HIS A 527 7.61 33.26 -16.03
C HIS A 527 6.49 34.13 -15.44
N ASP A 528 6.51 34.37 -14.12
CA ASP A 528 5.60 35.32 -13.48
C ASP A 528 6.25 35.98 -12.24
N PRO A 529 6.39 37.32 -12.20
CA PRO A 529 6.82 38.05 -11.01
C PRO A 529 5.92 37.81 -9.78
N MET A 530 4.63 37.52 -9.99
CA MET A 530 3.67 37.31 -8.90
C MET A 530 3.82 35.93 -8.26
N MET A 531 4.08 34.87 -9.05
CA MET A 531 4.48 33.56 -8.51
C MET A 531 5.68 33.64 -7.56
N LYS A 532 6.63 34.56 -7.77
CA LYS A 532 7.74 34.77 -6.81
C LYS A 532 7.25 35.32 -5.46
N ILE A 533 6.25 36.19 -5.47
CA ILE A 533 5.66 36.80 -4.28
C ILE A 533 4.77 35.77 -3.55
N GLU A 534 4.01 34.96 -4.30
CA GLU A 534 3.17 33.89 -3.77
C GLU A 534 4.01 32.75 -3.18
N ALA A 535 5.05 32.28 -3.90
CA ALA A 535 5.96 31.24 -3.41
C ALA A 535 6.71 31.70 -2.15
N ARG A 536 7.19 32.96 -2.11
CA ARG A 536 7.81 33.52 -0.90
C ARG A 536 6.81 33.54 0.27
N LYS A 537 5.61 34.11 0.08
CA LYS A 537 4.62 34.19 1.17
C LYS A 537 4.15 32.81 1.62
N THR A 538 4.03 31.85 0.70
CA THR A 538 3.74 30.44 1.03
C THR A 538 4.84 29.85 1.90
N LEU A 539 6.10 30.11 1.56
CA LEU A 539 7.24 29.68 2.37
C LEU A 539 7.22 30.36 3.75
N ASP A 540 7.05 31.69 3.82
CA ASP A 540 6.93 32.45 5.07
C ASP A 540 5.78 31.89 5.94
N TRP A 541 4.65 31.49 5.36
CA TRP A 541 3.51 30.93 6.11
C TRP A 541 3.72 29.48 6.54
N VAL A 542 4.51 28.68 5.80
CA VAL A 542 4.89 27.32 6.22
C VAL A 542 5.99 27.32 7.28
N THR A 543 6.94 28.27 7.24
CA THR A 543 8.04 28.35 8.21
C THR A 543 7.67 29.04 9.53
N TYR A 544 6.72 29.98 9.51
CA TYR A 544 6.26 30.69 10.71
C TYR A 544 4.90 30.22 11.25
N ALA A 545 4.34 29.12 10.74
CA ALA A 545 3.16 28.50 11.32
C ALA A 545 3.48 27.83 12.69
N GLU A 546 2.62 28.06 13.67
CA GLU A 546 2.71 27.50 15.03
C GLU A 546 2.62 25.96 15.07
N ARG A 547 2.09 25.34 14.01
CA ARG A 547 2.06 23.90 13.77
C ARG A 547 2.17 23.62 12.26
N PRO A 548 2.55 22.40 11.83
CA PRO A 548 2.48 22.02 10.43
C PRO A 548 1.12 22.30 9.80
N LEU A 549 1.13 22.92 8.61
CA LEU A 549 -0.06 23.20 7.81
C LEU A 549 -0.38 21.98 6.94
N THR A 550 -1.67 21.63 6.85
CA THR A 550 -2.13 20.63 5.88
C THR A 550 -2.09 21.20 4.46
N ALA A 551 -2.01 20.33 3.44
CA ALA A 551 -2.03 20.76 2.04
C ALA A 551 -3.30 21.58 1.70
N GLY A 552 -4.45 21.25 2.30
CA GLY A 552 -5.68 22.04 2.21
C GLY A 552 -5.54 23.45 2.82
N GLN A 553 -4.94 23.56 4.02
CA GLN A 553 -4.70 24.88 4.65
C GLN A 553 -3.70 25.73 3.86
N ILE A 554 -2.69 25.12 3.21
CA ILE A 554 -1.77 25.81 2.28
C ILE A 554 -2.51 26.26 1.02
N TRP A 555 -3.39 25.41 0.47
CA TRP A 555 -4.20 25.75 -0.71
C TRP A 555 -5.22 26.87 -0.43
N ASP A 556 -5.95 26.79 0.69
CA ASP A 556 -6.87 27.84 1.16
C ASP A 556 -6.13 29.18 1.38
N THR A 557 -4.90 29.12 1.91
CA THR A 557 -4.02 30.28 2.05
C THR A 557 -3.72 30.90 0.69
N ILE A 558 -3.21 30.12 -0.29
CA ILE A 558 -2.89 30.62 -1.64
C ILE A 558 -4.14 31.15 -2.37
N ALA A 559 -5.29 30.47 -2.24
CA ALA A 559 -6.56 30.89 -2.81
C ALA A 559 -7.06 32.23 -2.23
N SER A 560 -6.84 32.49 -0.94
CA SER A 560 -7.19 33.77 -0.30
C SER A 560 -6.43 34.99 -0.84
N MET A 561 -5.31 34.75 -1.54
CA MET A 561 -4.40 35.79 -2.04
C MET A 561 -4.73 36.25 -3.46
N THR A 562 -5.46 35.43 -4.23
CA THR A 562 -5.68 35.64 -5.67
C THR A 562 -7.08 36.17 -6.01
N TRP A 563 -8.11 35.97 -5.17
CA TRP A 563 -9.49 36.40 -5.45
C TRP A 563 -10.24 36.99 -4.24
N LEU A 564 -10.72 38.23 -4.42
CA LEU A 564 -11.77 38.96 -3.67
C LEU A 564 -11.97 38.61 -2.17
N PRO A 565 -11.45 39.43 -1.23
CA PRO A 565 -11.67 39.27 0.21
C PRO A 565 -13.14 39.19 0.66
N ASP A 566 -14.05 39.86 -0.06
CA ASP A 566 -15.48 39.95 0.29
C ASP A 566 -16.22 38.60 0.27
N ILE A 567 -15.68 37.60 -0.44
CA ILE A 567 -16.25 36.24 -0.47
C ILE A 567 -15.97 35.52 0.85
N TRP A 568 -14.77 35.67 1.41
CA TRP A 568 -14.37 34.99 2.64
C TRP A 568 -15.00 35.57 3.90
N ILE A 569 -15.34 36.86 3.88
CA ILE A 569 -16.18 37.49 4.91
C ILE A 569 -17.61 36.90 4.86
N LYS A 570 -18.18 36.69 3.67
CA LYS A 570 -19.50 36.07 3.50
C LYS A 570 -19.56 34.57 3.81
N LEU A 571 -18.42 33.87 3.73
CA LEU A 571 -18.31 32.44 4.08
C LEU A 571 -17.99 32.20 5.57
N GLY A 572 -17.79 33.23 6.38
CA GLY A 572 -17.58 33.12 7.83
C GLY A 572 -16.25 32.52 8.29
N ARG A 573 -15.37 32.07 7.36
CA ARG A 573 -14.09 31.41 7.70
C ARG A 573 -12.91 32.37 7.87
N GLY A 574 -13.09 33.66 7.53
CA GLY A 574 -12.04 34.68 7.63
C GLY A 574 -11.47 34.84 9.05
N ASP A 575 -12.29 34.72 10.09
CA ASP A 575 -11.85 34.88 11.49
C ASP A 575 -11.02 33.71 12.02
N GLU A 576 -11.18 32.49 11.49
CA GLU A 576 -10.32 31.35 11.88
C GLU A 576 -8.90 31.55 11.34
N VAL A 577 -8.78 31.92 10.06
CA VAL A 577 -7.49 32.22 9.43
C VAL A 577 -6.87 33.47 10.07
N ALA A 578 -7.64 34.53 10.33
CA ALA A 578 -7.14 35.74 10.96
C ALA A 578 -6.69 35.56 12.42
N LYS A 579 -7.21 34.56 13.14
CA LYS A 579 -6.74 34.22 14.50
C LYS A 579 -5.36 33.57 14.48
N LEU A 580 -5.10 32.63 13.57
CA LEU A 580 -3.83 31.90 13.47
C LEU A 580 -2.60 32.81 13.29
N PHE A 581 -2.76 34.01 12.74
CA PHE A 581 -1.65 34.94 12.47
C PHE A 581 -1.64 36.19 13.38
N LYS A 582 -2.49 36.25 14.41
CA LYS A 582 -2.68 37.47 15.21
C LYS A 582 -1.67 37.66 16.36
N GLN A 583 -0.91 36.62 16.73
CA GLN A 583 -0.04 36.64 17.92
C GLN A 583 1.47 36.88 17.67
N ARG A 584 1.96 36.86 16.42
CA ARG A 584 3.36 37.20 16.07
C ARG A 584 3.49 38.26 14.97
N ARG A 585 2.73 39.36 15.12
CA ARG A 585 2.93 40.59 14.32
C ARG A 585 3.51 41.75 15.14
N LEU A 586 4.21 41.41 16.24
CA LEU A 586 4.96 42.29 17.13
C LEU A 586 6.34 41.67 17.40
N LEU A 587 7.17 41.60 16.36
CA LEU A 587 8.63 41.48 16.35
C LEU A 587 9.14 41.94 14.98
#